data_AF-A0AA43TNC9-F1
#
_entry.id   AF-A0AA43TNC9-F1
#
_cell.length_a   1.000
_cell.length_b   1.000
_cell.length_c   1.000
_cell.angle_alpha   90.00
_cell.angle_beta   90.00
_cell.angle_gamma   90.00
#
_symmetry.space_group_name_H-M   'P 1'
#
loop_
_entity.id
_entity.type
_entity.pdbx_description
1 polymer ?
#
loop_
_entity_poly.entity_id
_entity_poly.type
_entity_poly.pdbx_seq_one_letter_code
_entity_poly.pdbx_strand_id
1 'polypeptide(L)'
;MDILKEFKNVRVFSEDNKPSLHKPILLLFALSQCYQNKRRLTSFRIIDKAFNDIFVAFSLPGKSTNSHYPFGKLENDGIWEVTESKYLKRTSVGHLSKNRVIR
;
A
#
# COMPACT_ATOMS: atom_id res chain seq x y z
N MET A 1 -19.42 10.19 5.95
CA MET A 1 -18.29 9.26 6.08
C MET A 1 -17.37 9.79 7.16
N ASP A 2 -17.02 8.98 8.16
CA ASP A 2 -16.05 9.37 9.17
C ASP A 2 -14.67 8.86 8.76
N ILE A 3 -13.88 9.72 8.14
CA ILE A 3 -12.57 9.35 7.60
C ILE A 3 -11.61 8.86 8.70
N LEU A 4 -11.69 9.42 9.91
CA LEU A 4 -10.83 9.02 11.02
C LEU A 4 -11.18 7.60 11.48
N LYS A 5 -12.47 7.25 11.46
CA LYS A 5 -12.92 5.88 11.73
C LYS A 5 -12.37 4.89 10.70
N GLU A 6 -12.37 5.23 9.41
CA GLU A 6 -11.82 4.36 8.37
C GLU A 6 -10.32 4.12 8.56
N PHE A 7 -9.53 5.17 8.85
CA PHE A 7 -8.10 5.01 9.12
C PHE A 7 -7.82 4.18 10.39
N LYS A 8 -8.64 4.32 11.44
CA LYS A 8 -8.53 3.48 12.65
C LYS A 8 -8.84 2.01 12.40
N ASN A 9 -9.64 1.70 11.38
CA ASN A 9 -10.03 0.34 11.03
C ASN A 9 -9.01 -0.38 10.13
N VAL A 10 -7.97 0.31 9.66
CA VAL A 10 -6.91 -0.28 8.82
C VAL A 10 -6.19 -1.38 9.60
N ARG A 11 -6.23 -2.61 9.07
CA ARG A 11 -5.61 -3.76 9.74
C ARG A 11 -4.11 -3.78 9.48
N VAL A 12 -3.32 -3.46 10.48
CA VAL A 12 -1.85 -3.53 10.41
C VAL A 12 -1.40 -4.93 10.84
N PHE A 13 -0.61 -5.59 9.99
CA PHE A 13 0.04 -6.86 10.36
C PHE A 13 1.11 -6.59 11.42
N SER A 14 1.22 -7.46 12.42
CA SER A 14 2.24 -7.39 13.46
C SER A 14 2.99 -8.71 13.57
N GLU A 15 4.29 -8.64 13.78
CA GLU A 15 5.18 -9.79 14.01
C GLU A 15 5.99 -9.49 15.27
N ASP A 16 6.05 -10.43 16.22
CA ASP A 16 6.71 -10.26 17.52
C ASP A 16 6.33 -8.96 18.26
N ASN A 17 5.03 -8.64 18.30
CA ASN A 17 4.47 -7.40 18.86
C ASN A 17 4.96 -6.10 18.19
N LYS A 18 5.62 -6.18 17.04
CA LYS A 18 6.05 -5.02 16.25
C LYS A 18 5.11 -4.82 15.05
N PRO A 19 4.44 -3.66 14.93
CA PRO A 19 3.58 -3.39 13.78
C PRO A 19 4.41 -3.19 12.51
N SER A 20 3.94 -3.78 11.42
CA SER A 20 4.52 -3.63 10.09
C SER A 20 4.28 -2.23 9.54
N LEU A 21 5.34 -1.58 9.07
CA LEU A 21 5.28 -0.22 8.51
C LEU A 21 4.78 -0.18 7.05
N HIS A 22 4.60 -1.33 6.40
CA HIS A 22 4.29 -1.39 4.96
C HIS A 22 2.96 -0.70 4.61
N LYS A 23 1.89 -0.93 5.36
CA LYS A 23 0.61 -0.23 5.12
C LYS A 23 0.67 1.25 5.53
N PRO A 24 1.15 1.61 6.74
CA PRO A 24 1.28 3.02 7.14
C PRO A 24 2.08 3.87 6.15
N ILE A 25 3.22 3.37 5.66
CA ILE A 25 4.05 4.12 4.70
C ILE A 25 3.33 4.36 3.37
N LEU A 26 2.59 3.37 2.88
CA LEU A 26 1.82 3.53 1.65
C LEU A 26 0.68 4.55 1.79
N LEU A 27 0.04 4.60 2.96
CA LEU A 27 -0.97 5.62 3.27
C LEU A 27 -0.37 7.02 3.40
N LEU A 28 0.77 7.16 4.06
CA LEU A 28 1.50 8.44 4.14
C LEU A 28 1.90 8.95 2.76
N PHE A 29 2.35 8.06 1.88
CA PHE A 29 2.59 8.40 0.48
C PHE A 29 1.31 8.91 -0.19
N ALA A 30 0.18 8.22 -0.07
CA ALA A 30 -1.07 8.67 -0.69
C ALA A 30 -1.56 10.02 -0.15
N LEU A 31 -1.44 10.24 1.17
CA LEU A 31 -1.78 11.52 1.79
C LEU A 31 -0.90 12.66 1.27
N SER A 32 0.39 12.42 1.03
CA SER A 32 1.28 13.43 0.46
C SER A 32 0.90 13.78 -0.99
N GLN A 33 0.42 12.80 -1.77
CA GLN A 33 -0.09 13.03 -3.11
C GLN A 33 -1.38 13.88 -3.09
N CYS A 34 -2.28 13.61 -2.16
CA CYS A 34 -3.48 14.43 -1.93
C CYS A 34 -3.13 15.85 -1.53
N TYR A 35 -2.21 16.01 -0.57
CA TYR A 35 -1.74 17.32 -0.10
C TYR A 35 -1.15 18.17 -1.23
N GLN A 36 -0.46 17.54 -2.18
CA GLN A 36 0.14 18.19 -3.35
C GLN A 36 -0.82 18.35 -4.54
N ASN A 37 -2.12 18.07 -4.38
CA ASN A 37 -3.12 18.10 -5.45
C ASN A 37 -2.74 17.24 -6.68
N LYS A 38 -2.06 16.11 -6.45
CA LYS A 38 -1.75 15.15 -7.53
C LYS A 38 -3.01 14.39 -7.94
N ARG A 39 -2.94 13.72 -9.09
CA ARG A 39 -4.01 12.83 -9.57
C ARG A 39 -4.26 11.72 -8.54
N ARG A 40 -5.55 11.44 -8.28
CA ARG A 40 -6.02 10.41 -7.35
C ARG A 40 -5.48 9.01 -7.69
N LEU A 41 -5.57 8.62 -8.97
CA LEU A 41 -5.05 7.35 -9.47
C LEU A 41 -3.66 7.56 -10.09
N THR A 42 -2.75 6.64 -9.78
CA THR A 42 -1.39 6.60 -10.33
C THR A 42 -0.97 5.17 -10.60
N SER A 43 0.04 4.98 -11.45
CA SER A 43 0.55 3.64 -11.75
C SER A 43 1.24 3.04 -10.53
N PHE A 44 1.12 1.72 -10.39
CA PHE A 44 1.81 0.99 -9.32
C PHE A 44 3.33 1.11 -9.42
N ARG A 45 3.90 1.30 -10.61
CA ARG A 45 5.35 1.52 -10.78
C ARG A 45 5.85 2.77 -10.03
N ILE A 46 5.07 3.86 -10.04
CA ILE A 46 5.40 5.09 -9.30
C ILE A 46 5.31 4.82 -7.79
N ILE A 47 4.29 4.08 -7.38
CA ILE A 47 4.07 3.70 -5.97
C ILE A 47 5.21 2.80 -5.47
N ASP A 48 5.57 1.74 -6.22
CA ASP A 48 6.63 0.78 -5.85
C ASP A 48 7.98 1.48 -5.70
N LYS A 49 8.29 2.40 -6.63
CA LYS A 49 9.51 3.21 -6.52
C LYS A 49 9.50 4.10 -5.28
N ALA A 50 8.45 4.91 -5.09
CA ALA A 50 8.38 5.82 -3.95
C ALA A 50 8.40 5.06 -2.60
N PHE A 51 7.70 3.93 -2.53
CA PHE A 51 7.70 3.05 -1.37
C PHE A 51 9.12 2.56 -1.05
N ASN A 52 9.86 2.10 -2.07
CA ASN A 52 11.23 1.65 -1.90
C ASN A 52 12.14 2.79 -1.41
N ASP A 53 12.05 3.94 -2.08
CA ASP A 53 12.86 5.13 -1.76
C ASP A 53 12.63 5.58 -0.30
N ILE A 54 11.38 5.57 0.20
CA ILE A 54 11.06 5.92 1.60
C ILE A 54 11.68 4.93 2.59
N PHE A 55 11.53 3.62 2.36
CA PHE A 55 12.11 2.63 3.26
C PHE A 55 13.64 2.74 3.34
N VAL A 56 14.29 2.99 2.21
CA VAL A 56 15.75 3.15 2.15
C VAL A 56 16.19 4.46 2.81
N ALA A 57 15.56 5.59 2.46
CA ALA A 57 15.94 6.89 2.97
C ALA A 57 15.85 7.00 4.51
N PHE A 58 14.87 6.33 5.11
CA PHE A 58 14.66 6.35 6.55
C PHE A 58 15.16 5.08 7.27
N SER A 59 15.84 4.17 6.56
CA SER A 59 16.32 2.89 7.12
C SER A 59 15.23 2.14 7.90
N LEU A 60 14.01 2.09 7.34
CA LEU A 60 12.85 1.52 8.03
C LEU A 60 12.96 -0.01 8.10
N PRO A 61 12.53 -0.63 9.22
CA PRO A 61 12.49 -2.08 9.32
C PRO A 61 11.48 -2.69 8.34
N GLY A 62 11.86 -3.81 7.71
CA GLY A 62 11.04 -4.55 6.76
C GLY A 62 11.63 -4.63 5.35
N LYS A 63 10.92 -5.29 4.43
CA LYS A 63 11.38 -5.50 3.05
C LYS A 63 10.79 -4.45 2.12
N SER A 64 11.61 -3.48 1.73
CA SER A 64 11.24 -2.39 0.80
C SER A 64 10.80 -2.87 -0.59
N THR A 65 11.06 -4.12 -0.97
CA THR A 65 10.67 -4.72 -2.25
C THR A 65 9.23 -5.26 -2.28
N ASN A 66 8.56 -5.31 -1.12
CA ASN A 66 7.27 -5.97 -0.93
C ASN A 66 6.05 -5.03 -0.99
N SER A 67 6.14 -3.88 -1.66
CA SER A 67 5.07 -2.90 -1.82
C SER A 67 3.74 -3.46 -2.40
N HIS A 68 3.83 -4.54 -3.19
CA HIS A 68 2.67 -5.22 -3.80
C HIS A 68 1.73 -5.86 -2.75
N TYR A 69 2.24 -6.21 -1.57
CA TYR A 69 1.42 -6.74 -0.48
C TYR A 69 0.53 -5.68 0.17
N PRO A 70 1.05 -4.57 0.73
CA PRO A 70 0.19 -3.52 1.27
C PRO A 70 -0.70 -2.91 0.18
N PHE A 71 -0.21 -2.77 -1.05
CA PHE A 71 -1.01 -2.25 -2.18
C PHE A 71 -2.30 -3.06 -2.41
N GLY A 72 -2.21 -4.39 -2.41
CA GLY A 72 -3.37 -5.26 -2.58
C GLY A 72 -4.20 -5.48 -1.31
N LYS A 73 -3.60 -5.35 -0.12
CA LYS A 73 -4.28 -5.57 1.16
C LYS A 73 -5.05 -4.34 1.64
N LEU A 74 -4.61 -3.13 1.29
CA LEU A 74 -5.34 -1.89 1.62
C LEU A 74 -6.71 -1.82 0.94
N GLU A 75 -6.88 -2.48 -0.20
CA GLU A 75 -8.20 -2.58 -0.86
C GLU A 75 -9.21 -3.31 0.04
N ASN A 76 -8.77 -4.34 0.77
CA ASN A 76 -9.61 -5.04 1.74
C ASN A 76 -9.96 -4.20 2.97
N ASP A 77 -9.19 -3.13 3.24
CA ASP A 77 -9.47 -2.20 4.33
C ASP A 77 -10.48 -1.10 3.90
N GLY A 78 -10.96 -1.10 2.64
CA GLY A 78 -12.02 -0.21 2.15
C GLY A 78 -11.59 1.22 1.83
N ILE A 79 -10.30 1.55 2.01
CA ILE A 79 -9.76 2.91 1.83
C ILE A 79 -8.86 3.06 0.60
N TRP A 80 -8.76 2.01 -0.22
CA TRP A 80 -7.85 1.96 -1.36
C TRP A 80 -8.54 1.35 -2.57
N GLU A 81 -8.24 1.89 -3.75
CA GLU A 81 -8.80 1.44 -5.01
C GLU A 81 -7.68 0.89 -5.91
N VAL A 82 -7.85 -0.34 -6.39
CA VAL A 82 -7.01 -0.92 -7.44
C VAL A 82 -7.86 -1.08 -8.69
N THR A 83 -7.56 -0.31 -9.73
CA THR A 83 -8.26 -0.40 -11.01
C THR A 83 -8.14 -1.81 -11.58
N GLU A 84 -9.24 -2.36 -12.10
CA GLU A 84 -9.28 -3.71 -12.67
C GLU A 84 -8.88 -4.84 -11.70
N SER A 85 -8.97 -4.61 -10.38
CA SER A 85 -8.59 -5.58 -9.33
C SER A 85 -9.19 -6.97 -9.52
N LYS A 86 -10.45 -7.06 -9.97
CA LYS A 86 -11.15 -8.32 -10.28
C LYS A 86 -10.46 -9.19 -11.33
N TYR A 87 -9.63 -8.59 -12.20
CA TYR A 87 -8.88 -9.29 -13.24
C TYR A 87 -7.41 -9.54 -12.85
N LEU A 88 -6.96 -9.04 -11.70
CA LEU A 88 -5.62 -9.28 -11.18
C LEU A 88 -5.55 -10.63 -10.46
N LYS A 89 -4.53 -11.43 -10.79
CA LYS A 89 -4.27 -12.69 -10.10
C LYS A 89 -3.80 -12.44 -8.67
N ARG A 90 -4.49 -13.06 -7.71
CA ARG A 90 -4.11 -13.10 -6.30
C ARG A 90 -3.61 -14.50 -5.92
N THR A 91 -2.73 -14.57 -4.92
CA THR A 91 -2.37 -15.84 -4.27
C THR A 91 -3.55 -16.38 -3.46
N SER A 92 -3.46 -17.64 -3.00
CA SER A 92 -4.46 -18.26 -2.11
C SER A 92 -4.69 -17.48 -0.81
N VAL A 93 -3.69 -16.69 -0.35
CA VAL A 93 -3.76 -15.81 0.82
C VAL A 93 -4.14 -14.36 0.49
N GLY A 94 -4.51 -14.10 -0.77
CA GLY A 94 -5.04 -12.83 -1.26
C GLY A 94 -4.00 -11.78 -1.66
N HIS A 95 -2.73 -12.15 -1.82
CA HIS A 95 -1.66 -11.22 -2.22
C HIS A 95 -1.67 -10.97 -3.73
N LEU A 96 -1.54 -9.72 -4.17
CA LEU A 96 -1.34 -9.41 -5.59
C LEU A 96 0.04 -9.88 -6.07
N SER A 97 0.12 -10.46 -7.27
CA SER A 97 1.41 -10.86 -7.85
C SER A 97 2.16 -9.65 -8.45
N LYS A 98 3.37 -9.36 -7.96
CA LYS A 98 4.18 -8.18 -8.36
C LYS A 98 4.38 -8.06 -9.88
N ASN A 99 4.60 -9.18 -10.58
CA ASN A 99 4.87 -9.22 -12.03
C ASN A 99 3.68 -8.82 -12.92
N ARG A 100 2.48 -8.62 -12.35
CA ARG A 100 1.27 -8.28 -13.11
C ARG A 100 0.67 -6.91 -12.80
N VAL A 101 1.21 -6.21 -11.80
CA VAL A 101 0.80 -4.83 -11.46
C VAL A 101 1.71 -3.80 -12.16
N ILE A 102 2.82 -4.23 -12.78
CA ILE A 102 3.79 -3.36 -13.49
C ILE A 102 3.50 -3.26 -15.01
N ARG A 103 2.28 -3.58 -15.47
CA ARG A 103 1.93 -3.36 -16.89
C ARG A 103 1.68 -1.89 -17.19
#